data_AF-A0AAV6AFD7-F1
#
_entry.id   AF-A0AAV6AFD7-F1
#
_cell.length_a   1.000
_cell.length_b   1.000
_cell.length_c   1.000
_cell.angle_alpha   90.00
_cell.angle_beta   90.00
_cell.angle_gamma   90.00
#
_symmetry.space_group_name_H-M   'P 1'
#
loop_
_entity.id
_entity.type
_entity.pdbx_description
1 polymer ?
#
loop_
_entity_poly.entity_id
_entity_poly.type
_entity_poly.pdbx_seq_one_letter_code
_entity_poly.pdbx_strand_id
1 'polypeptide(L)'
;RAANILKAEEKKGTAIADAVDPARFALPEETALHTAVTAASATAAATLALEDFEGGMRALATLRGPVDAFFETVLVNDPDDAIRANRLALLASVRDACHAVADFSRIEG
;
A
#
# COMPACT_ATOMS: atom_id res chain seq x y z
N ARG A 1 -4.45 9.78 1.18
CA ARG A 1 -5.69 9.22 1.79
C ARG A 1 -5.36 8.03 2.69
N ALA A 2 -4.70 6.99 2.17
CA ALA A 2 -4.22 5.85 2.97
C ALA A 2 -3.50 6.24 4.28
N ALA A 3 -2.53 7.16 4.21
CA ALA A 3 -1.79 7.64 5.39
C ALA A 3 -2.67 8.27 6.48
N ASN A 4 -3.76 8.96 6.11
CA ASN A 4 -4.67 9.58 7.10
C ASN A 4 -5.55 8.53 7.78
N ILE A 5 -5.98 7.50 7.03
CA ILE A 5 -6.80 6.41 7.56
C ILE A 5 -5.96 5.57 8.53
N LEU A 6 -4.75 5.18 8.13
CA LEU A 6 -3.82 4.47 9.01
C LEU A 6 -3.59 5.24 10.32
N LYS A 7 -3.27 6.53 10.23
CA LYS A 7 -3.04 7.38 11.41
C LYS A 7 -4.27 7.48 12.32
N ALA A 8 -5.47 7.49 11.74
CA ALA A 8 -6.72 7.53 12.50
C ALA A 8 -6.98 6.21 13.23
N GLU A 9 -6.72 5.08 12.57
CA GLU A 9 -6.91 3.73 13.12
C GLU A 9 -5.84 3.38 14.17
N GLU A 10 -4.58 3.73 13.94
CA GLU A 10 -3.49 3.64 14.94
C GLU A 10 -3.85 4.42 16.21
N LYS A 11 -4.41 5.64 16.05
CA LYS A 11 -4.83 6.47 17.19
C LYS A 11 -6.02 5.88 17.96
N LYS A 12 -6.88 5.10 17.29
CA LYS A 12 -7.98 4.37 17.93
C LYS A 12 -7.52 3.08 18.62
N GLY A 13 -6.27 2.67 18.44
CA GLY A 13 -5.75 1.39 18.93
C GLY A 13 -6.24 0.20 18.11
N THR A 14 -6.66 0.42 16.85
CA THR A 14 -7.08 -0.65 15.95
C THR A 14 -5.88 -1.54 15.62
N ALA A 15 -6.02 -2.85 15.79
CA ALA A 15 -4.98 -3.79 15.42
C ALA A 15 -4.74 -3.77 13.91
N ILE A 16 -3.48 -3.59 13.52
CA ILE A 16 -3.02 -3.72 12.13
C ILE A 16 -2.31 -5.07 12.07
N ALA A 17 -2.63 -5.89 11.07
CA ALA A 17 -1.94 -7.17 10.92
C ALA A 17 -0.47 -6.94 10.52
N ASP A 18 0.43 -7.78 11.00
CA ASP A 18 1.87 -7.69 10.68
C ASP A 18 2.15 -7.92 9.19
N ALA A 19 1.29 -8.68 8.51
CA ALA A 19 1.39 -8.99 7.09
C ALA A 19 0.02 -9.03 6.44
N VAL A 20 0.00 -8.75 5.13
CA VAL A 20 -1.17 -8.94 4.28
C VAL A 20 -1.40 -10.44 4.08
N ASP A 21 -2.60 -10.91 4.39
CA ASP A 21 -3.06 -12.27 4.19
C ASP A 21 -4.06 -12.32 3.02
N PRO A 22 -3.67 -12.87 1.86
CA PRO A 22 -4.56 -13.01 0.71
C PRO A 22 -5.78 -13.90 0.96
N ALA A 23 -5.72 -14.81 1.93
CA ALA A 23 -6.86 -15.66 2.28
C ALA A 23 -8.00 -14.87 2.94
N ARG A 24 -7.73 -13.65 3.41
CA ARG A 24 -8.70 -12.73 4.02
C ARG A 24 -9.20 -11.65 3.05
N PHE A 25 -8.88 -11.75 1.76
CA PHE A 25 -9.45 -10.85 0.76
C PHE A 25 -10.90 -11.24 0.48
N ALA A 26 -11.81 -10.30 0.73
CA ALA A 26 -13.23 -10.46 0.44
C ALA A 26 -13.56 -9.97 -0.98
N LEU A 27 -12.81 -9.00 -1.48
CA LEU A 27 -13.07 -8.31 -2.73
C LEU A 27 -11.89 -8.43 -3.71
N PRO A 28 -12.17 -8.49 -5.04
CA PRO A 28 -11.12 -8.59 -6.05
C PRO A 28 -10.20 -7.36 -6.07
N GLU A 29 -10.70 -6.19 -5.66
CA GLU A 29 -9.92 -4.95 -5.53
C GLU A 29 -8.78 -5.08 -4.51
N GLU A 30 -8.95 -5.88 -3.45
CA GLU A 30 -7.91 -6.14 -2.44
C GLU A 30 -6.76 -6.93 -3.07
N THR A 31 -7.10 -7.94 -3.86
CA THR A 31 -6.13 -8.76 -4.61
C THR A 31 -5.42 -7.94 -5.68
N ALA A 32 -6.17 -7.11 -6.42
CA ALA A 32 -5.63 -6.24 -7.45
C ALA A 32 -4.66 -5.22 -6.85
N LEU A 33 -5.02 -4.60 -5.73
CA LEU A 33 -4.15 -3.68 -5.02
C LEU A 33 -2.89 -4.37 -4.50
N HIS A 34 -3.02 -5.53 -3.86
CA HIS A 34 -1.86 -6.27 -3.35
C HIS A 34 -0.88 -6.67 -4.47
N THR A 35 -1.40 -7.16 -5.59
CA THR A 35 -0.60 -7.52 -6.76
C THR A 35 0.10 -6.29 -7.33
N ALA A 36 -0.62 -5.18 -7.48
CA ALA A 36 -0.06 -3.94 -8.00
C ALA A 36 1.05 -3.39 -7.08
N VAL A 37 0.84 -3.39 -5.76
CA VAL A 37 1.83 -2.93 -4.76
C VAL A 37 3.08 -3.80 -4.80
N THR A 38 2.92 -5.12 -4.88
CA THR A 38 4.05 -6.05 -4.96
C THR A 38 4.86 -5.81 -6.24
N ALA A 39 4.19 -5.69 -7.39
CA ALA A 39 4.84 -5.43 -8.66
C ALA A 39 5.53 -4.06 -8.71
N ALA A 40 4.86 -3.01 -8.22
CA ALA A 40 5.41 -1.66 -8.17
C ALA A 40 6.61 -1.59 -7.23
N SER A 41 6.56 -2.26 -6.06
CA SER A 41 7.67 -2.30 -5.11
C SER A 41 8.89 -3.03 -5.70
N ALA A 42 8.67 -4.16 -6.38
CA ALA A 42 9.74 -4.89 -7.06
C ALA A 42 10.35 -4.05 -8.20
N THR A 43 9.51 -3.39 -9.00
CA THR A 43 9.95 -2.52 -10.09
C THR A 43 10.73 -1.33 -9.54
N ALA A 44 10.21 -0.65 -8.52
CA ALA A 44 10.87 0.46 -7.87
C ALA A 44 12.22 0.07 -7.28
N ALA A 45 12.32 -1.07 -6.59
CA ALA A 45 13.59 -1.57 -6.08
C ALA A 45 14.60 -1.84 -7.20
N ALA A 46 14.15 -2.41 -8.32
CA ALA A 46 15.00 -2.68 -9.48
C ALA A 46 15.49 -1.41 -10.17
N THR A 47 14.62 -0.40 -10.35
CA THR A 47 15.01 0.87 -10.98
C THR A 47 15.91 1.69 -10.05
N LEU A 48 15.65 1.69 -8.74
CA LEU A 48 16.49 2.36 -7.75
C LEU A 48 17.90 1.75 -7.69
N ALA A 49 18.02 0.43 -7.83
CA ALA A 49 19.33 -0.23 -7.93
C ALA A 49 20.13 0.18 -9.20
N LEU A 50 19.46 0.76 -10.18
CA LEU A 50 20.04 1.31 -11.42
C LEU A 50 20.14 2.84 -11.39
N GLU A 51 19.93 3.47 -10.22
CA GLU A 51 19.90 4.94 -10.05
C GLU A 51 18.80 5.62 -10.91
N ASP A 52 17.81 4.84 -11.38
CA ASP A 52 16.65 5.34 -12.13
C ASP A 52 15.49 5.65 -11.17
N PHE A 53 15.58 6.82 -10.53
CA PHE A 53 14.53 7.35 -9.66
C PHE A 53 13.25 7.67 -10.41
N GLU A 54 13.36 8.09 -11.67
CA GLU A 54 12.19 8.41 -12.49
C GLU A 54 11.38 7.14 -12.80
N GLY A 55 12.05 6.03 -13.12
CA GLY A 55 11.46 4.71 -13.24
C GLY A 55 10.76 4.27 -11.96
N GLY A 56 11.38 4.49 -10.81
CA GLY A 56 10.79 4.18 -9.49
C GLY A 56 9.54 5.00 -9.20
N MET A 57 9.57 6.31 -9.48
CA MET A 57 8.40 7.18 -9.34
C MET A 57 7.27 6.79 -10.29
N ARG A 58 7.59 6.43 -11.55
CA ARG A 58 6.58 5.96 -12.52
C ARG A 58 5.94 4.65 -12.08
N ALA A 59 6.72 3.72 -11.52
CA ALA A 59 6.20 2.46 -10.99
C ALA A 59 5.21 2.70 -9.83
N LEU A 60 5.51 3.64 -8.92
CA LEU A 60 4.56 4.00 -7.87
C LEU A 60 3.33 4.75 -8.39
N ALA A 61 3.48 5.55 -9.46
CA ALA A 61 2.36 6.27 -10.05
C ALA A 61 1.27 5.30 -10.58
N THR A 62 1.64 4.08 -11.00
CA THR A 62 0.66 3.08 -11.44
C THR A 62 -0.22 2.57 -10.28
N LEU A 63 0.19 2.75 -9.02
CA LEU A 63 -0.60 2.36 -7.86
C LEU A 63 -1.83 3.25 -7.66
N ARG A 64 -1.86 4.44 -8.26
CA ARG A 64 -2.99 5.36 -8.09
C ARG A 64 -4.32 4.74 -8.50
N GLY A 65 -4.37 4.08 -9.65
CA GLY A 65 -5.57 3.40 -10.15
C GLY A 65 -6.14 2.35 -9.19
N PRO A 66 -5.36 1.31 -8.82
CA PRO A 66 -5.84 0.27 -7.90
C PRO A 66 -6.10 0.78 -6.48
N VAL A 67 -5.36 1.80 -6.01
CA VAL A 67 -5.62 2.43 -4.71
C VAL A 67 -6.96 3.17 -4.72
N ASP A 68 -7.24 3.94 -5.77
CA ASP A 68 -8.52 4.66 -5.89
C ASP A 68 -9.69 3.66 -5.99
N ALA A 69 -9.57 2.61 -6.82
CA ALA A 69 -10.59 1.54 -6.91
C ALA A 69 -10.81 0.80 -5.59
N PHE A 70 -9.73 0.53 -4.84
CA PHE A 70 -9.83 -0.04 -3.50
C PHE A 70 -10.63 0.87 -2.56
N PHE A 71 -10.38 2.18 -2.55
CA PHE A 71 -11.14 3.09 -1.67
C PHE A 71 -12.59 3.33 -2.10
N GLU A 72 -12.90 3.16 -3.39
CA GLU A 72 -14.26 3.27 -3.90
C GLU A 72 -15.10 2.03 -3.56
N THR A 73 -14.53 0.83 -3.64
CA THR A 73 -15.26 -0.43 -3.43
C THR A 73 -15.09 -0.99 -2.02
N VAL A 74 -13.89 -0.90 -1.43
CA VAL A 74 -13.53 -1.58 -0.18
C VAL A 74 -13.70 -0.64 1.01
N LEU A 75 -14.58 -1.02 1.94
CA LEU A 75 -14.72 -0.33 3.21
C LEU A 75 -13.61 -0.77 4.17
N VAL A 76 -12.63 0.09 4.42
CA VAL A 76 -11.52 -0.22 5.34
C VAL A 76 -12.02 -0.58 6.74
N ASN A 77 -13.03 0.13 7.22
CA ASN A 77 -13.65 -0.13 8.52
C ASN A 77 -14.68 -1.27 8.41
N ASP A 78 -14.17 -2.50 8.27
CA ASP A 78 -15.00 -3.71 8.30
C ASP A 78 -15.45 -4.03 9.74
N PRO A 79 -16.67 -4.57 9.95
CA PRO A 79 -17.09 -5.11 11.24
C PRO A 79 -16.26 -6.30 11.71
N ASP A 80 -15.63 -7.05 10.80
CA ASP A 80 -14.69 -8.12 11.15
C ASP A 80 -13.30 -7.54 11.43
N ASP A 81 -12.85 -7.66 12.67
CA ASP A 81 -11.55 -7.15 13.11
C ASP A 81 -10.37 -7.75 12.33
N ALA A 82 -10.46 -9.02 11.90
CA ALA A 82 -9.42 -9.67 11.14
C ALA A 82 -9.36 -9.17 9.69
N ILE A 83 -10.51 -8.92 9.06
CA ILE A 83 -10.58 -8.32 7.72
C ILE A 83 -10.09 -6.86 7.77
N ARG A 84 -10.54 -6.10 8.78
CA ARG A 84 -10.08 -4.71 9.00
C ARG A 84 -8.57 -4.65 9.19
N ALA A 85 -8.01 -5.52 10.05
CA ALA A 85 -6.57 -5.59 10.28
C ALA A 85 -5.79 -5.92 8.99
N ASN A 86 -6.32 -6.82 8.15
CA ASN A 86 -5.73 -7.17 6.86
C ASN A 86 -5.76 -6.00 5.86
N ARG A 87 -6.91 -5.30 5.77
CA ARG A 87 -7.05 -4.10 4.92
C ARG A 87 -6.11 -2.98 5.35
N LEU A 88 -5.93 -2.80 6.66
CA LEU A 88 -4.97 -1.84 7.20
C LEU A 88 -3.53 -2.26 6.87
N ALA A 89 -3.19 -3.54 6.96
CA ALA A 89 -1.88 -4.05 6.55
C ALA A 89 -1.64 -3.79 5.05
N LEU A 90 -2.66 -3.96 4.21
CA LEU A 90 -2.57 -3.67 2.78
C LEU A 90 -2.31 -2.18 2.53
N LEU A 91 -3.03 -1.30 3.22
CA LEU A 91 -2.77 0.15 3.16
C LEU A 91 -1.39 0.54 3.67
N ALA A 92 -0.90 -0.13 4.71
CA ALA A 92 0.45 0.06 5.23
C ALA A 92 1.49 -0.34 4.17
N SER A 93 1.31 -1.47 3.49
CA SER A 93 2.20 -1.89 2.40
C SER A 93 2.28 -0.87 1.26
N VAL A 94 1.16 -0.22 0.90
CA VAL A 94 1.15 0.86 -0.10
C VAL A 94 1.96 2.07 0.39
N ARG A 95 1.74 2.47 1.65
CA ARG A 95 2.47 3.58 2.27
C ARG A 95 3.97 3.28 2.26
N ASP A 96 4.35 2.08 2.64
CA ASP A 96 5.75 1.70 2.78
C ASP A 96 6.45 1.61 1.41
N ALA A 97 5.76 1.11 0.38
CA ALA A 97 6.22 1.17 -1.00
C ALA A 97 6.46 2.62 -1.47
N CYS A 98 5.51 3.52 -1.17
CA CYS A 98 5.65 4.94 -1.48
C CYS A 98 6.78 5.62 -0.69
N HIS A 99 6.93 5.27 0.59
CA HIS A 99 7.98 5.79 1.44
C HIS A 99 9.36 5.34 0.98
N ALA A 100 9.52 4.08 0.55
CA ALA A 100 10.80 3.59 0.06
C ALA A 100 11.36 4.51 -1.04
N VAL A 101 10.62 4.74 -2.12
CA VAL A 101 11.05 5.62 -3.22
C VAL A 101 11.22 7.08 -2.76
N ALA A 102 10.34 7.56 -1.87
CA ALA A 102 10.44 8.92 -1.35
C ALA A 102 11.68 9.14 -0.47
N ASP A 103 12.11 8.13 0.31
CA ASP A 103 13.32 8.19 1.13
C ASP A 103 14.57 8.25 0.25
N PHE A 104 14.64 7.40 -0.78
CA PHE A 104 15.72 7.44 -1.76
C PHE A 104 15.82 8.79 -2.48
N SER A 105 14.69 9.42 -2.81
CA SER A 105 14.69 10.76 -3.43
C SER A 105 15.25 11.88 -2.53
N ARG A 106 15.32 11.66 -1.21
CA ARG A 106 15.85 12.65 -0.25
C ARG A 106 17.35 12.52 0.02
N ILE A 107 17.95 11.38 -0.32
CA ILE A 107 19.37 11.12 -0.04
C ILE A 107 20.28 11.79 -1.09
N GLU A 108 19.78 12.08 -2.30
CA GLU A 108 20.52 12.78 -3.36
C GLU A 108 20.05 14.22 -3.62
N GLY A 109 19.25 14.80 -2.72
CA GLY A 109 18.78 16.19 -2.78
C GLY A 109 19.67 17.20 -2.07
#